data_AF-A0A2K0TRM2-F1
#
_entry.id   AF-A0A2K0TRM2-F1
#
_cell.length_a   1.000
_cell.length_b   1.000
_cell.length_c   1.000
_cell.angle_alpha   90.00
_cell.angle_beta   90.00
_cell.angle_gamma   90.00
#
_symmetry.space_group_name_H-M   'P 1'
#
loop_
_entity.id
_entity.type
_entity.pdbx_description
1 polymer ?
#
loop_
_entity_poly.entity_id
_entity_poly.type
_entity_poly.pdbx_seq_one_letter_code
_entity_poly.pdbx_strand_id
1 'polypeptide(L)'
;MLQNRKTPLWMSFLHLRRFWMTIIASGSRSSLWADYVFGSLDLAAVSVATNVAFELARNMEEEIESLLRKEGGGAFVANRYFAAICTAFGIEMNAKKQPGDPYNLDAYDLADMCMMNSLTLLASYLQSTGRSEMHLQSYNGRFGWYDETVGDSAQTRRQKWKQDMTAMLEFMPDVSFLASKIDCATIVDEITRGMAYLANDTTKEPPFWLAWATQIYIDILQFLGQDCDRGYLEM
;
A
#
# COMPACT_ATOMS: atom_id res chain seq x y z
N MET A 1 2.77 2.56 -48.31
CA MET A 1 1.92 3.21 -47.30
C MET A 1 1.82 2.27 -46.09
N LEU A 2 2.68 2.46 -45.09
CA LEU A 2 2.63 1.70 -43.83
C LEU A 2 1.90 2.58 -42.81
N GLN A 3 0.66 2.21 -42.52
CA GLN A 3 -0.21 2.93 -41.61
C GLN A 3 0.27 2.68 -40.17
N ASN A 4 0.89 3.72 -39.60
CA ASN A 4 1.44 3.74 -38.26
C ASN A 4 0.26 3.68 -37.25
N ARG A 5 -0.13 2.46 -36.82
CA ARG A 5 -1.15 2.27 -35.79
C ARG A 5 -0.56 2.66 -34.44
N LYS A 6 -0.68 3.94 -34.08
CA LYS A 6 -0.56 4.38 -32.69
C LYS A 6 -1.70 3.73 -31.91
N THR A 7 -1.39 2.73 -31.09
CA THR A 7 -2.29 2.31 -30.01
C THR A 7 -2.52 3.52 -29.11
N PRO A 8 -3.78 3.94 -28.90
CA PRO A 8 -4.04 5.12 -28.10
C PRO A 8 -3.74 4.81 -26.63
N LEU A 9 -3.10 5.75 -25.91
CA LEU A 9 -2.65 5.60 -24.51
C LEU A 9 -3.71 4.98 -23.58
N TRP A 10 -5.00 5.29 -23.79
CA TRP A 10 -6.10 4.74 -22.99
C TRP A 10 -6.26 3.21 -23.13
N MET A 11 -5.86 2.61 -24.26
CA MET A 11 -5.82 1.15 -24.42
C MET A 11 -4.71 0.49 -23.60
N SER A 12 -3.55 1.16 -23.45
CA SER A 12 -2.47 0.71 -22.57
C SER A 12 -2.89 0.82 -21.10
N PHE A 13 -3.58 1.90 -20.72
CA PHE A 13 -4.21 2.04 -19.41
C PHE A 13 -5.30 0.97 -19.17
N LEU A 14 -6.03 0.51 -20.19
CA LEU A 14 -7.01 -0.57 -20.04
C LEU A 14 -6.38 -1.94 -19.78
N HIS A 15 -5.21 -2.21 -20.36
CA HIS A 15 -4.46 -3.43 -20.10
C HIS A 15 -3.81 -3.41 -18.72
N LEU A 16 -3.16 -2.30 -18.34
CA LEU A 16 -2.72 -2.08 -16.95
C LEU A 16 -3.90 -2.18 -15.97
N ARG A 17 -5.06 -1.59 -16.28
CA ARG A 17 -6.26 -1.66 -15.44
C ARG A 17 -6.77 -3.08 -15.29
N ARG A 18 -6.87 -3.88 -16.36
CA ARG A 18 -7.28 -5.30 -16.26
C ARG A 18 -6.27 -6.13 -15.48
N PHE A 19 -4.99 -5.81 -15.62
CA PHE A 19 -3.89 -6.55 -15.02
C PHE A 19 -3.72 -6.22 -13.52
N TRP A 20 -3.69 -4.94 -13.16
CA TRP A 20 -3.79 -4.48 -11.78
C TRP A 20 -5.11 -4.89 -11.14
N MET A 21 -6.26 -4.82 -11.84
CA MET A 21 -7.52 -5.35 -11.29
C MET A 21 -7.48 -6.88 -11.10
N THR A 22 -6.61 -7.64 -11.78
CA THR A 22 -6.47 -9.08 -11.52
C THR A 22 -5.65 -9.32 -10.25
N ILE A 23 -4.59 -8.54 -10.02
CA ILE A 23 -3.79 -8.58 -8.79
C ILE A 23 -4.56 -8.01 -7.58
N ILE A 24 -5.30 -6.93 -7.78
CA ILE A 24 -6.21 -6.32 -6.80
C ILE A 24 -7.42 -7.24 -6.56
N ALA A 25 -7.94 -7.94 -7.58
CA ALA A 25 -9.01 -8.92 -7.39
C ALA A 25 -8.51 -10.18 -6.67
N SER A 26 -7.24 -10.59 -6.84
CA SER A 26 -6.62 -11.60 -5.97
C SER A 26 -6.29 -11.08 -4.57
N GLY A 27 -6.13 -9.77 -4.40
CA GLY A 27 -5.90 -9.08 -3.13
C GLY A 27 -7.19 -8.61 -2.42
N SER A 28 -8.35 -8.78 -3.04
CA SER A 28 -9.65 -8.42 -2.46
C SER A 28 -9.99 -9.42 -1.35
N ARG A 29 -9.58 -9.09 -0.10
CA ARG A 29 -9.91 -9.85 1.13
C ARG A 29 -9.41 -11.29 1.09
N SER A 30 -8.10 -11.39 0.87
CA SER A 30 -7.25 -12.57 0.64
C SER A 30 -7.83 -13.89 1.15
N SER A 31 -8.41 -14.67 0.22
CA SER A 31 -8.86 -16.05 0.46
C SER A 31 -7.83 -16.90 1.21
N LEU A 32 -6.53 -16.65 1.02
CA LEU A 32 -5.45 -17.31 1.75
C LEU A 32 -5.51 -17.06 3.27
N TRP A 33 -5.73 -15.81 3.68
CA TRP A 33 -5.81 -15.46 5.11
C TRP A 33 -7.13 -15.91 5.72
N ALA A 34 -8.21 -15.96 4.94
CA ALA A 34 -9.45 -16.63 5.35
C ALA A 34 -9.22 -18.14 5.56
N ASP A 35 -8.54 -18.80 4.63
CA ASP A 35 -8.16 -20.20 4.70
C ASP A 35 -7.27 -20.51 5.93
N TYR A 36 -6.39 -19.58 6.31
CA TYR A 36 -5.65 -19.65 7.58
C TYR A 36 -6.56 -19.55 8.81
N VAL A 37 -7.47 -18.56 8.85
CA VAL A 37 -8.43 -18.42 9.95
C VAL A 37 -9.29 -19.68 10.12
N PHE A 38 -9.71 -20.30 9.01
CA PHE A 38 -10.44 -21.57 9.00
C PHE A 38 -9.57 -22.81 9.24
N GLY A 39 -8.26 -22.66 9.40
CA GLY A 39 -7.32 -23.74 9.71
C GLY A 39 -6.97 -24.66 8.54
N SER A 40 -7.27 -24.24 7.31
CA SER A 40 -6.96 -25.00 6.08
C SER A 40 -5.56 -24.72 5.52
N LEU A 41 -4.95 -23.58 5.88
CA LEU A 41 -3.56 -23.26 5.63
C LEU A 41 -2.89 -22.87 6.96
N ASP A 42 -1.59 -23.16 7.09
CA ASP A 42 -0.80 -22.69 8.23
C ASP A 42 -0.25 -21.26 7.99
N LEU A 43 0.13 -20.59 9.08
CA LEU A 43 0.63 -19.21 9.05
C LEU A 43 1.88 -19.06 8.17
N ALA A 44 2.79 -20.05 8.18
CA ALA A 44 4.02 -19.98 7.40
C ALA A 44 3.71 -20.03 5.90
N ALA A 45 2.78 -20.90 5.48
CA ALA A 45 2.35 -21.03 4.09
C ALA A 45 1.74 -19.74 3.56
N VAL A 46 0.80 -19.13 4.29
CA VAL A 46 0.16 -17.87 3.86
C VAL A 46 1.13 -16.69 3.89
N SER A 47 2.06 -16.65 4.84
CA SER A 47 3.08 -15.61 4.93
C SER A 47 4.08 -15.68 3.77
N VAL A 48 4.58 -16.87 3.45
CA VAL A 48 5.49 -17.10 2.30
C VAL A 48 4.78 -16.77 0.99
N ALA A 49 3.56 -17.26 0.79
CA ALA A 49 2.78 -16.96 -0.42
C ALA A 49 2.55 -15.46 -0.60
N THR A 50 2.21 -14.75 0.48
CA THR A 50 2.02 -13.29 0.48
C THR A 50 3.32 -12.57 0.11
N ASN A 51 4.45 -12.94 0.72
CA ASN A 51 5.74 -12.32 0.40
C ASN A 51 6.21 -12.60 -1.03
N VAL A 52 5.99 -13.81 -1.55
CA VAL A 52 6.27 -14.17 -2.95
C VAL A 52 5.40 -13.34 -3.91
N ALA A 53 4.15 -13.08 -3.55
CA ALA A 53 3.28 -12.22 -4.35
C ALA A 53 3.82 -10.77 -4.39
N PHE A 54 4.34 -10.25 -3.27
CA PHE A 54 4.98 -8.94 -3.22
C PHE A 54 6.25 -8.89 -4.09
N GLU A 55 7.07 -9.94 -4.06
CA GLU A 55 8.27 -10.04 -4.89
C GLU A 55 7.90 -10.03 -6.39
N LEU A 56 6.85 -10.77 -6.77
CA LEU A 56 6.33 -10.77 -8.13
C LEU A 56 5.86 -9.37 -8.55
N ALA A 57 5.09 -8.68 -7.69
CA ALA A 57 4.63 -7.32 -7.97
C ALA A 57 5.80 -6.33 -8.13
N ARG A 58 6.85 -6.46 -7.32
CA ARG A 58 8.08 -5.66 -7.45
C ARG A 58 8.75 -5.89 -8.81
N ASN A 59 8.99 -7.13 -9.18
CA ASN A 59 9.61 -7.48 -10.47
C ASN A 59 8.78 -6.92 -11.66
N MET A 60 7.45 -7.00 -11.56
CA MET A 60 6.55 -6.46 -12.58
C MET A 60 6.59 -4.93 -12.68
N GLU A 61 6.72 -4.22 -11.56
CA GLU A 61 6.90 -2.77 -11.57
C GLU A 61 8.27 -2.39 -12.17
N GLU A 62 9.32 -3.13 -11.85
CA GLU A 62 10.67 -2.95 -12.44
C GLU A 62 10.64 -3.08 -13.97
N GLU A 63 9.89 -4.04 -14.52
CA GLU A 63 9.74 -4.22 -15.98
C GLU A 63 9.11 -2.99 -16.68
N ILE A 64 8.18 -2.30 -16.01
CA ILE A 64 7.47 -1.14 -16.56
C ILE A 64 8.07 0.20 -16.12
N GLU A 65 9.12 0.21 -15.30
CA GLU A 65 9.71 1.41 -14.71
C GLU A 65 10.09 2.45 -15.77
N SER A 66 10.69 1.99 -16.88
CA SER A 66 11.09 2.87 -17.99
C SER A 66 9.90 3.55 -18.67
N LEU A 67 8.72 2.91 -18.68
CA LEU A 67 7.49 3.49 -19.21
C LEU A 67 6.91 4.50 -18.22
N LEU A 68 6.88 4.16 -16.92
CA LEU A 68 6.43 5.07 -15.88
C LEU A 68 7.28 6.35 -15.85
N ARG A 69 8.61 6.23 -15.93
CA ARG A 69 9.54 7.38 -15.98
C ARG A 69 9.27 8.31 -17.17
N LYS A 70 8.91 7.77 -18.34
CA LYS A 70 8.56 8.59 -19.53
C LYS A 70 7.30 9.42 -19.31
N GLU A 71 6.37 8.94 -18.50
CA GLU A 71 5.12 9.62 -18.17
C GLU A 71 5.22 10.52 -16.94
N GLY A 72 6.42 10.67 -16.33
CA GLY A 72 6.63 11.52 -15.16
C GLY A 72 6.84 10.78 -13.84
N GLY A 73 6.96 9.45 -13.86
CA GLY A 73 7.18 8.61 -12.69
C GLY A 73 5.92 7.92 -12.17
N GLY A 74 6.11 6.94 -11.28
CA GLY A 74 5.03 6.12 -10.75
C GLY A 74 3.97 6.93 -10.01
N ALA A 75 4.37 7.77 -9.04
CA ALA A 75 3.40 8.54 -8.26
C ALA A 75 2.66 9.58 -9.10
N PHE A 76 3.30 10.16 -10.14
CA PHE A 76 2.62 11.04 -11.08
C PHE A 76 1.50 10.32 -11.83
N VAL A 77 1.80 9.11 -12.35
CA VAL A 77 0.80 8.27 -13.03
C VAL A 77 -0.33 7.88 -12.07
N ALA A 78 0.00 7.52 -10.82
CA ALA A 78 -0.96 7.19 -9.76
C ALA A 78 -1.95 8.32 -9.51
N ASN A 79 -1.42 9.52 -9.23
CA ASN A 79 -2.22 10.71 -8.95
C ASN A 79 -3.10 11.09 -10.13
N ARG A 80 -2.57 10.99 -11.37
CA ARG A 80 -3.36 11.28 -12.56
C ARG A 80 -4.50 10.27 -12.76
N TYR A 81 -4.24 8.99 -12.52
CA TYR A 81 -5.27 7.96 -12.57
C TYR A 81 -6.35 8.19 -11.50
N PHE A 82 -5.93 8.51 -10.27
CA PHE A 82 -6.85 8.80 -9.17
C PHE A 82 -7.72 10.03 -9.42
N ALA A 83 -7.12 11.12 -9.92
CA ALA A 83 -7.86 12.31 -10.32
C ALA A 83 -8.87 12.01 -11.44
N ALA A 84 -8.49 11.18 -12.41
CA ALA A 84 -9.36 10.79 -13.51
C ALA A 84 -10.55 9.95 -13.04
N ILE A 85 -10.34 8.96 -12.15
CA ILE A 85 -11.44 8.15 -11.61
C ILE A 85 -12.34 8.98 -10.70
N CYS A 86 -11.80 9.85 -9.84
CA CYS A 86 -12.60 10.79 -9.05
C CYS A 86 -13.52 11.64 -9.94
N THR A 87 -12.96 12.22 -11.00
CA THR A 87 -13.72 13.03 -11.96
C THR A 87 -14.81 12.22 -12.65
N ALA A 88 -14.53 10.98 -13.05
CA ALA A 88 -15.50 10.10 -13.70
C ALA A 88 -16.70 9.75 -12.78
N PHE A 89 -16.48 9.74 -11.46
CA PHE A 89 -17.51 9.51 -10.45
C PHE A 89 -18.09 10.82 -9.89
N GLY A 90 -17.74 11.98 -10.46
CA GLY A 90 -18.27 13.28 -10.03
C GLY A 90 -17.75 13.77 -8.68
N ILE A 91 -16.61 13.24 -8.22
CA ILE A 91 -15.97 13.64 -6.97
C ILE A 91 -14.83 14.61 -7.26
N GLU A 92 -14.89 15.82 -6.70
CA GLU A 92 -13.76 16.73 -6.73
C GLU A 92 -12.71 16.30 -5.69
N MET A 93 -11.59 15.76 -6.17
CA MET A 93 -10.51 15.21 -5.34
C MET A 93 -9.92 16.23 -4.35
N ASN A 94 -9.88 17.52 -4.71
CA ASN A 94 -9.26 18.55 -3.88
C ASN A 94 -10.24 19.26 -2.92
N ALA A 95 -11.53 18.93 -2.98
CA ALA A 95 -12.56 19.47 -2.07
C ALA A 95 -12.47 18.84 -0.68
N LYS A 96 -11.35 19.08 0.00
CA LYS A 96 -11.05 18.57 1.35
C LYS A 96 -12.07 19.10 2.36
N LYS A 97 -12.63 18.22 3.20
CA LYS A 97 -13.60 18.60 4.24
C LYS A 97 -12.90 19.21 5.45
N GLN A 98 -11.64 18.83 5.71
CA GLN A 98 -10.84 19.36 6.80
C GLN A 98 -9.42 19.75 6.33
N PRO A 99 -8.77 20.75 6.95
CA PRO A 99 -7.42 21.19 6.58
C PRO A 99 -6.31 20.11 6.66
N GLY A 100 -6.56 19.02 7.41
CA GLY A 100 -5.64 17.88 7.52
C GLY A 100 -5.96 16.69 6.62
N ASP A 101 -7.03 16.76 5.82
CA ASP A 101 -7.39 15.64 4.94
C ASP A 101 -6.36 15.50 3.80
N PRO A 102 -5.95 14.28 3.42
CA PRO A 102 -5.02 14.07 2.31
C PRO A 102 -5.61 14.55 0.97
N TYR A 103 -6.89 14.26 0.79
CA TYR A 103 -7.74 14.56 -0.36
C TYR A 103 -9.21 14.57 0.13
N ASN A 104 -10.18 14.81 -0.75
CA ASN A 104 -11.60 14.69 -0.41
C ASN A 104 -11.94 13.24 -0.01
N LEU A 105 -12.12 12.99 1.29
CA LEU A 105 -12.38 11.64 1.81
C LEU A 105 -13.67 10.99 1.28
N ASP A 106 -14.54 11.69 0.54
CA ASP A 106 -15.60 11.03 -0.21
C ASP A 106 -15.07 10.10 -1.32
N ALA A 107 -13.84 10.33 -1.77
CA ALA A 107 -13.11 9.47 -2.70
C ALA A 107 -12.39 8.30 -2.03
N TYR A 108 -12.51 8.09 -0.71
CA TYR A 108 -11.76 7.05 0.02
C TYR A 108 -11.91 5.66 -0.61
N ASP A 109 -13.13 5.24 -0.95
CA ASP A 109 -13.37 3.92 -1.55
C ASP A 109 -12.77 3.79 -2.96
N LEU A 110 -12.66 4.90 -3.70
CA LEU A 110 -11.98 4.93 -5.00
C LEU A 110 -10.46 4.93 -4.84
N ALA A 111 -9.96 5.61 -3.82
CA ALA A 111 -8.55 5.66 -3.48
C ALA A 111 -8.05 4.27 -3.03
N ASP A 112 -8.85 3.57 -2.24
CA ASP A 112 -8.61 2.19 -1.82
C ASP A 112 -8.45 1.25 -3.02
N MET A 113 -9.42 1.29 -3.95
CA MET A 113 -9.42 0.47 -5.17
C MET A 113 -8.17 0.67 -6.04
N CYS A 114 -7.51 1.81 -5.96
CA CYS A 114 -6.30 2.11 -6.74
C CYS A 114 -5.05 2.34 -5.89
N MET A 115 -5.05 1.85 -4.64
CA MET A 115 -3.91 1.89 -3.70
C MET A 115 -3.45 3.30 -3.33
N MET A 116 -4.27 4.32 -3.59
CA MET A 116 -3.94 5.69 -3.24
C MET A 116 -3.99 5.94 -1.74
N ASN A 117 -4.75 5.15 -0.98
CA ASN A 117 -4.74 5.23 0.48
C ASN A 117 -3.35 4.94 1.02
N SER A 118 -2.86 3.73 0.78
CA SER A 118 -1.55 3.29 1.22
C SER A 118 -0.41 4.11 0.59
N LEU A 119 -0.50 4.50 -0.69
CA LEU A 119 0.51 5.35 -1.33
C LEU A 119 0.60 6.73 -0.65
N THR A 120 -0.54 7.32 -0.30
CA THR A 120 -0.60 8.61 0.39
C THR A 120 -0.06 8.50 1.81
N LEU A 121 -0.38 7.41 2.53
CA LEU A 121 0.14 7.15 3.87
C LEU A 121 1.66 7.00 3.86
N LEU A 122 2.21 6.17 2.96
CA LEU A 122 3.66 6.01 2.77
C LEU A 122 4.34 7.35 2.44
N ALA A 123 3.82 8.10 1.48
CA ALA A 123 4.38 9.39 1.11
C ALA A 123 4.38 10.38 2.30
N SER A 124 3.28 10.41 3.06
CA SER A 124 3.13 11.27 4.24
C SER A 124 4.08 10.87 5.36
N TYR A 125 4.26 9.56 5.59
CA TYR A 125 5.22 9.03 6.56
C TYR A 125 6.65 9.46 6.21
N LEU A 126 7.10 9.24 4.97
CA LEU A 126 8.43 9.63 4.50
C LEU A 126 8.70 11.14 4.60
N GLN A 127 7.66 11.96 4.40
CA GLN A 127 7.76 13.42 4.55
C GLN A 127 7.87 13.83 6.02
N SER A 128 7.18 13.13 6.92
CA SER A 128 7.11 13.47 8.34
C SER A 128 8.36 13.10 9.15
N THR A 129 9.05 12.03 8.77
CA THR A 129 10.15 11.45 9.59
C THR A 129 11.52 12.00 9.23
N GLY A 130 11.70 12.59 8.04
CA GLY A 130 13.01 12.91 7.50
C GLY A 130 13.80 11.62 7.25
N ARG A 131 13.94 11.21 5.98
CA ARG A 131 14.40 9.86 5.60
C ARG A 131 15.72 9.38 6.22
N SER A 132 16.61 10.28 6.62
CA SER A 132 17.87 9.95 7.32
C SER A 132 17.68 9.47 8.77
N GLU A 133 16.59 9.85 9.42
CA GLU A 133 16.30 9.57 10.84
C GLU A 133 15.11 8.62 11.02
N MET A 134 14.60 8.07 9.93
CA MET A 134 13.40 7.22 9.91
C MET A 134 13.51 6.00 10.86
N HIS A 135 14.73 5.46 11.03
CA HIS A 135 15.04 4.34 11.92
C HIS A 135 15.09 4.70 13.42
N LEU A 136 15.06 5.98 13.76
CA LEU A 136 15.06 6.49 15.14
C LEU A 136 13.66 6.91 15.60
N GLN A 137 12.67 6.79 14.72
CA GLN A 137 11.32 7.20 15.02
C GLN A 137 10.65 6.17 15.92
N SER A 138 9.87 6.65 16.87
CA SER A 138 8.92 5.84 17.62
C SER A 138 7.58 6.56 17.57
N TYR A 139 6.52 5.84 17.21
CA TYR A 139 5.20 6.43 17.19
C TYR A 139 4.70 6.62 18.62
N ASN A 140 4.22 7.82 18.92
CA ASN A 140 3.85 8.24 20.27
C ASN A 140 2.33 8.39 20.47
N GLY A 141 1.53 7.90 19.53
CA GLY A 141 0.07 7.97 19.61
C GLY A 141 -0.51 9.36 19.30
N ARG A 142 0.26 10.30 18.73
CA ARG A 142 -0.22 11.67 18.40
C ARG A 142 -1.52 11.69 17.60
N PHE A 143 -1.77 10.67 16.77
CA PHE A 143 -2.97 10.56 15.94
C PHE A 143 -3.97 9.49 16.46
N GLY A 144 -3.73 8.97 17.65
CA GLY A 144 -4.43 7.82 18.23
C GLY A 144 -3.72 6.50 17.96
N TRP A 145 -4.24 5.43 18.54
CA TRP A 145 -3.77 4.06 18.30
C TRP A 145 -4.78 3.32 17.41
N TYR A 146 -4.28 2.33 16.69
CA TYR A 146 -5.07 1.35 15.97
C TYR A 146 -5.97 0.61 16.97
N ASP A 147 -7.19 0.32 16.54
CA ASP A 147 -8.17 -0.35 17.39
C ASP A 147 -8.59 -1.66 16.74
N GLU A 148 -8.00 -2.76 17.21
CA GLU A 148 -8.28 -4.13 16.76
C GLU A 148 -9.75 -4.53 16.93
N THR A 149 -10.46 -3.90 17.88
CA THR A 149 -11.89 -4.17 18.09
C THR A 149 -12.75 -3.55 16.99
N VAL A 150 -12.25 -2.49 16.36
CA VAL A 150 -12.89 -1.90 15.19
C VAL A 150 -12.58 -2.75 13.96
N GLY A 151 -11.32 -3.10 13.69
CA GLY A 151 -10.96 -3.87 12.49
C GLY A 151 -11.59 -3.27 11.21
N ASP A 152 -12.21 -4.10 10.37
CA ASP A 152 -12.96 -3.67 9.17
C ASP A 152 -14.40 -3.15 9.48
N SER A 153 -14.79 -3.02 10.75
CA SER A 153 -16.14 -2.56 11.12
C SER A 153 -16.32 -1.03 11.10
N ALA A 154 -15.29 -0.27 10.71
CA ALA A 154 -15.34 1.19 10.65
C ALA A 154 -16.44 1.69 9.67
N GLN A 155 -17.38 2.48 10.21
CA GLN A 155 -18.61 2.84 9.50
C GLN A 155 -18.48 4.04 8.57
N THR A 156 -17.58 4.98 8.88
CA THR A 156 -17.38 6.20 8.08
C THR A 156 -16.03 6.17 7.38
N ARG A 157 -15.95 6.76 6.19
CA ARG A 157 -14.68 6.91 5.44
C ARG A 157 -13.57 7.59 6.23
N ARG A 158 -13.95 8.51 7.13
CA ARG A 158 -13.00 9.17 8.05
C ARG A 158 -12.50 8.21 9.13
N GLN A 159 -13.36 7.36 9.69
CA GLN A 159 -12.94 6.33 10.63
C GLN A 159 -12.03 5.30 9.93
N LYS A 160 -12.37 4.87 8.71
CA LYS A 160 -11.55 3.97 7.91
C LYS A 160 -10.15 4.55 7.65
N TRP A 161 -10.08 5.76 7.09
CA TRP A 161 -8.81 6.48 6.91
C TRP A 161 -8.00 6.59 8.21
N LYS A 162 -8.67 6.88 9.34
CA LYS A 162 -7.99 6.97 10.62
C LYS A 162 -7.42 5.61 11.05
N GLN A 163 -8.18 4.52 10.92
CA GLN A 163 -7.72 3.17 11.24
C GLN A 163 -6.52 2.77 10.40
N ASP A 164 -6.56 2.97 9.08
CA ASP A 164 -5.44 2.68 8.18
C ASP A 164 -4.19 3.49 8.57
N MET A 165 -4.39 4.78 8.86
CA MET A 165 -3.31 5.69 9.23
C MET A 165 -2.67 5.26 10.55
N THR A 166 -3.45 4.94 11.58
CA THR A 166 -2.90 4.51 12.88
C THR A 166 -2.24 3.15 12.79
N ALA A 167 -2.80 2.20 12.03
CA ALA A 167 -2.16 0.91 11.75
C ALA A 167 -0.78 1.09 11.10
N MET A 168 -0.71 1.94 10.07
CA MET A 168 0.54 2.24 9.38
C MET A 168 1.56 2.92 10.29
N LEU A 169 1.13 3.89 11.12
CA LEU A 169 2.01 4.63 12.00
C LEU A 169 2.58 3.79 13.15
N GLU A 170 1.87 2.76 13.61
CA GLU A 170 2.39 1.82 14.60
C GLU A 170 3.40 0.85 13.99
N PHE A 171 3.13 0.37 12.79
CA PHE A 171 3.95 -0.63 12.11
C PHE A 171 5.24 -0.07 11.48
N MET A 172 5.15 1.08 10.81
CA MET A 172 6.23 1.56 9.94
C MET A 172 7.55 1.94 10.65
N PRO A 173 7.55 2.45 11.90
CA PRO A 173 8.78 2.66 12.66
C PRO A 173 9.61 1.39 12.85
N ASP A 174 8.96 0.26 13.17
CA ASP A 174 9.64 -1.02 13.38
C ASP A 174 10.25 -1.54 12.07
N VAL A 175 9.49 -1.47 10.97
CA VAL A 175 10.00 -1.80 9.62
C VAL A 175 11.17 -0.91 9.25
N SER A 176 11.11 0.39 9.57
CA SER A 176 12.18 1.33 9.27
C SER A 176 13.45 1.05 10.08
N PHE A 177 13.28 0.62 11.34
CA PHE A 177 14.38 0.13 12.16
C PHE A 177 15.01 -1.13 11.55
N LEU A 178 14.20 -2.12 11.15
CA LEU A 178 14.67 -3.34 10.51
C LEU A 178 15.39 -3.04 9.18
N ALA A 179 14.85 -2.12 8.38
CA ALA A 179 15.46 -1.67 7.13
C ALA A 179 16.86 -1.05 7.35
N SER A 180 17.08 -0.36 8.47
CA SER A 180 18.41 0.17 8.83
C SER A 180 19.45 -0.91 9.16
N LYS A 181 18.99 -2.15 9.39
CA LYS A 181 19.81 -3.33 9.71
C LYS A 181 19.80 -4.36 8.58
N ILE A 182 19.37 -3.97 7.38
CA ILE A 182 19.20 -4.89 6.25
C ILE A 182 20.49 -5.64 5.89
N ASP A 183 21.66 -4.99 6.00
CA ASP A 183 22.97 -5.62 5.73
C ASP A 183 23.35 -6.72 6.73
N CYS A 184 22.68 -6.76 7.89
CA CYS A 184 22.86 -7.81 8.90
C CYS A 184 21.90 -9.00 8.72
N ALA A 185 20.95 -8.92 7.78
CA ALA A 185 19.90 -9.91 7.61
C ALA A 185 20.20 -10.85 6.43
N THR A 186 20.05 -12.16 6.65
CA THR A 186 20.19 -13.17 5.57
C THR A 186 18.91 -13.32 4.75
N ILE A 187 17.76 -13.12 5.39
CA ILE A 187 16.43 -13.21 4.79
C ILE A 187 15.69 -11.93 5.17
N VAL A 188 15.07 -11.28 4.19
CA VAL A 188 14.38 -9.99 4.35
C VAL A 188 13.05 -10.07 3.62
N ASP A 189 11.97 -9.71 4.30
CA ASP A 189 10.64 -9.60 3.67
C ASP A 189 10.60 -8.40 2.71
N GLU A 190 9.63 -8.42 1.80
CA GLU A 190 9.53 -7.39 0.76
C GLU A 190 9.16 -6.00 1.31
N ILE A 191 8.41 -5.89 2.42
CA ILE A 191 8.10 -4.58 3.01
C ILE A 191 9.37 -3.95 3.59
N THR A 192 10.15 -4.70 4.36
CA THR A 192 11.46 -4.24 4.89
C THR A 192 12.42 -3.87 3.76
N ARG A 193 12.48 -4.68 2.70
CA ARG A 193 13.28 -4.37 1.50
C ARG A 193 12.83 -3.08 0.82
N GLY A 194 11.53 -2.85 0.73
CA GLY A 194 10.95 -1.63 0.17
C GLY A 194 11.28 -0.39 0.98
N MET A 195 11.26 -0.50 2.31
CA MET A 195 11.67 0.58 3.20
C MET A 195 13.16 0.88 3.11
N ALA A 196 14.02 -0.14 3.01
CA ALA A 196 15.45 0.06 2.75
C ALA A 196 15.69 0.74 1.39
N TYR A 197 14.94 0.33 0.35
CA TYR A 197 14.98 0.96 -0.97
C TYR A 197 14.67 2.47 -0.91
N LEU A 198 13.71 2.88 -0.08
CA LEU A 198 13.32 4.28 0.13
C LEU A 198 14.27 5.07 1.05
N ALA A 199 14.85 4.40 2.05
CA ALA A 199 15.82 4.99 2.96
C ALA A 199 17.14 5.32 2.25
N ASN A 200 17.56 4.47 1.32
CA ASN A 200 18.85 4.58 0.63
C ASN A 200 18.93 5.74 -0.38
N ASP A 201 17.79 6.25 -0.85
CA ASP A 201 17.76 7.39 -1.78
C ASP A 201 16.53 8.25 -1.50
N THR A 202 16.80 9.48 -1.05
CA THR A 202 15.78 10.42 -0.61
C THR A 202 14.96 11.03 -1.74
N THR A 203 15.37 10.82 -2.99
CA THR A 203 14.65 11.29 -4.18
C THR A 203 13.58 10.31 -4.65
N LYS A 204 13.62 9.06 -4.19
CA LYS A 204 12.68 8.01 -4.63
C LYS A 204 11.29 8.23 -4.07
N GLU A 205 10.27 8.12 -4.90
CA GLU A 205 8.89 8.05 -4.42
C GLU A 205 8.54 6.61 -3.98
N PRO A 206 7.54 6.41 -3.10
CA PRO A 206 7.06 5.08 -2.78
C PRO A 206 6.64 4.34 -4.06
N PRO A 207 7.19 3.13 -4.33
CA PRO A 207 6.78 2.35 -5.49
C PRO A 207 5.39 1.76 -5.28
N PHE A 208 4.69 1.44 -6.37
CA PHE A 208 3.34 0.89 -6.32
C PHE A 208 3.28 -0.46 -5.63
N TRP A 209 4.27 -1.32 -5.84
CA TRP A 209 4.33 -2.64 -5.21
C TRP A 209 4.40 -2.52 -3.68
N LEU A 210 5.08 -1.50 -3.16
CA LEU A 210 5.16 -1.27 -1.71
C LEU A 210 3.86 -0.67 -1.17
N ALA A 211 3.22 0.22 -1.93
CA ALA A 211 1.87 0.69 -1.60
C ALA A 211 0.87 -0.47 -1.57
N TRP A 212 0.97 -1.41 -2.51
CA TRP A 212 0.16 -2.62 -2.50
C TRP A 212 0.46 -3.52 -1.30
N ALA A 213 1.74 -3.79 -1.02
CA ALA A 213 2.14 -4.60 0.12
C ALA A 213 1.67 -4.00 1.46
N THR A 214 1.74 -2.67 1.58
CA THR A 214 1.22 -1.94 2.74
C THR A 214 -0.30 -2.04 2.84
N GLN A 215 -1.02 -1.95 1.72
CA GLN A 215 -2.48 -2.15 1.72
C GLN A 215 -2.83 -3.57 2.18
N ILE A 216 -2.18 -4.59 1.63
CA ILE A 216 -2.41 -5.99 2.01
C ILE A 216 -2.10 -6.22 3.48
N TYR A 217 -1.02 -5.63 4.02
CA TYR A 217 -0.73 -5.68 5.45
C TYR A 217 -1.88 -5.10 6.29
N ILE A 218 -2.38 -3.92 5.93
CA ILE A 218 -3.49 -3.27 6.63
C ILE A 218 -4.76 -4.12 6.53
N ASP A 219 -5.05 -4.68 5.36
CA ASP A 219 -6.21 -5.55 5.14
C ASP A 219 -6.13 -6.83 5.98
N ILE A 220 -4.94 -7.45 6.08
CA ILE A 220 -4.71 -8.63 6.94
C ILE A 220 -4.94 -8.26 8.40
N LEU A 221 -4.35 -7.14 8.85
CA LEU A 221 -4.48 -6.66 10.22
C LEU A 221 -5.96 -6.42 10.57
N GLN A 222 -6.70 -5.73 9.71
CA GLN A 222 -8.13 -5.47 9.91
C GLN A 222 -9.01 -6.71 9.81
N PHE A 223 -8.61 -7.68 8.97
CA PHE A 223 -9.31 -8.95 8.81
C PHE A 223 -9.14 -9.86 10.03
N LEU A 224 -7.92 -9.94 10.58
CA LEU A 224 -7.65 -10.72 11.79
C LEU A 224 -8.20 -10.01 13.04
N GLY A 225 -8.13 -8.67 13.09
CA GLY A 225 -8.63 -7.88 14.22
C GLY A 225 -8.03 -8.38 15.54
N GLN A 226 -8.90 -8.74 16.49
CA GLN A 226 -8.49 -9.26 17.80
C GLN A 226 -7.76 -10.62 17.74
N ASP A 227 -7.86 -11.35 16.63
CA ASP A 227 -7.15 -12.62 16.43
C ASP A 227 -5.75 -12.42 15.85
N CYS A 228 -5.27 -11.18 15.68
CA CYS A 228 -3.94 -10.90 15.11
C CYS A 228 -2.81 -11.54 15.94
N ASP A 229 -2.97 -11.61 17.26
CA ASP A 229 -1.99 -12.22 18.16
C ASP A 229 -1.92 -13.75 18.09
N ARG A 230 -2.93 -14.39 17.47
CA ARG A 230 -2.99 -15.85 17.34
C ARG A 230 -1.71 -16.42 16.71
N GLY A 231 -1.15 -15.71 15.74
CA GLY A 231 0.06 -16.16 15.05
C GLY A 231 1.29 -16.28 15.96
N TYR A 232 1.40 -15.45 17.01
CA TYR A 232 2.50 -15.55 17.98
C TYR A 232 2.39 -16.77 18.91
N LEU A 233 1.17 -17.28 19.10
CA LEU A 233 0.92 -18.45 19.95
C LEU A 233 1.11 -19.78 19.20
N GLU A 234 1.09 -19.74 17.87
CA GLU A 234 1.24 -20.91 16.99
C GLU A 234 2.70 -21.18 16.56
N MET A 235 3.62 -20.23 16.79
CA MET A 235 5.07 -20.37 16.56
C MET A 235 5.81 -20.96 17.77
#